data_AF-A0A7J6RM03-F1
#
_entry.id   AF-A0A7J6RM03-F1
#
_cell.length_a   1.000
_cell.length_b   1.000
_cell.length_c   1.000
_cell.angle_alpha   90.00
_cell.angle_beta   90.00
_cell.angle_gamma   90.00
#
_symmetry.space_group_name_H-M   'P 1'
#
loop_
_entity.id
_entity.type
_entity.pdbx_description
1 polymer ?
#
loop_
_entity_poly.entity_id
_entity_poly.type
_entity_poly.pdbx_seq_one_letter_code
_entity_poly.pdbx_strand_id
1 'polypeptide(L)'
;LLAYAYRSLVAFWFVSNCQTSGGRENIAKEIAGLDMFGACSGRKGCSYVQKKKKPEKYAQCMRDIAAKYRFYLSFENSRCDKYITEKFWRPLWKGNVPVVLGGLGRADYEEIAPPGSFIHVDDFRTTKELSAYLQYLTSNDTA
;
A
#
# COMPACT_ATOMS: atom_id res chain seq x y z
N LEU A 1 4.89 -9.74 -16.39
CA LEU A 1 3.59 -10.38 -16.73
C LEU A 1 3.35 -11.65 -15.90
N LEU A 2 4.16 -12.72 -16.00
CA LEU A 2 3.94 -13.95 -15.20
C LEU A 2 3.92 -13.77 -13.66
N ALA A 3 4.69 -12.82 -13.10
CA ALA A 3 4.72 -12.60 -11.65
C ALA A 3 3.46 -11.96 -11.06
N TYR A 4 2.65 -11.27 -11.88
CA TYR A 4 1.39 -10.64 -11.45
C TYR A 4 0.18 -11.57 -11.60
N ALA A 5 0.23 -12.51 -12.56
CA ALA A 5 -0.79 -13.54 -12.75
C ALA A 5 -1.05 -14.40 -11.49
N TYR A 6 -0.08 -14.48 -10.56
CA TYR A 6 -0.22 -15.20 -9.29
C TYR A 6 -0.67 -14.32 -8.11
N ARG A 7 -0.73 -12.99 -8.28
CA ARG A 7 -1.15 -12.03 -7.24
C ARG A 7 -2.65 -11.80 -7.31
N SER A 8 -3.43 -12.70 -6.73
CA SER A 8 -4.89 -12.67 -6.80
C SER A 8 -5.56 -11.71 -5.81
N LEU A 9 -4.86 -11.22 -4.79
CA LEU A 9 -5.41 -10.29 -3.81
C LEU A 9 -5.16 -8.83 -4.23
N VAL A 10 -6.08 -7.94 -3.85
CA VAL A 10 -6.08 -6.55 -4.29
C VAL A 10 -4.96 -5.76 -3.60
N ALA A 11 -5.15 -5.38 -2.35
CA ALA A 11 -4.24 -4.50 -1.62
C ALA A 11 -3.99 -4.97 -0.20
N PHE A 12 -2.84 -4.62 0.37
CA PHE A 12 -2.57 -4.80 1.79
C PHE A 12 -1.89 -3.58 2.41
N TRP A 13 -2.00 -3.47 3.73
CA TRP A 13 -1.41 -2.38 4.50
C TRP A 13 -0.86 -2.85 5.84
N PHE A 14 0.41 -2.52 6.14
CA PHE A 14 0.96 -2.66 7.48
C PHE A 14 0.91 -1.32 8.20
N VAL A 15 0.15 -1.26 9.29
CA VAL A 15 -0.11 0.00 10.00
C VAL A 15 -0.09 -0.19 11.52
N SER A 16 0.56 0.74 12.20
CA SER A 16 0.64 0.79 13.66
C SER A 16 0.30 2.16 14.27
N ASN A 17 0.16 3.20 13.44
CA ASN A 17 -0.36 4.50 13.86
C ASN A 17 -1.80 4.63 13.36
N CYS A 18 -2.76 4.48 14.28
CA CYS A 18 -4.17 4.19 13.98
C CYS A 18 -5.06 5.44 13.92
N GLN A 19 -4.56 6.55 14.42
CA GLN A 19 -5.25 7.84 14.44
C GLN A 19 -4.25 8.89 13.98
N THR A 20 -4.55 9.52 12.86
CA THR A 20 -3.66 10.52 12.26
C THR A 20 -4.38 11.83 12.07
N SER A 21 -3.66 12.94 12.17
CA SER A 21 -4.23 14.27 11.90
C SER A 21 -4.75 14.39 10.46
N GLY A 22 -4.16 13.66 9.52
CA GLY A 22 -4.61 13.58 8.13
C GLY A 22 -5.77 12.62 7.86
N GLY A 23 -6.28 11.89 8.86
CA GLY A 23 -7.44 11.01 8.73
C GLY A 23 -7.29 9.87 7.72
N ARG A 24 -6.05 9.46 7.40
CA ARG A 24 -5.75 8.45 6.35
C ARG A 24 -6.46 7.12 6.59
N GLU A 25 -6.70 6.78 7.86
CA GLU A 25 -7.40 5.58 8.29
C GLU A 25 -8.86 5.55 7.83
N ASN A 26 -9.49 6.71 7.62
CA ASN A 26 -10.87 6.79 7.15
C ASN A 26 -10.95 6.43 5.66
N ILE A 27 -10.03 6.96 4.85
CA ILE A 27 -9.88 6.57 3.44
C ILE A 27 -9.57 5.07 3.34
N ALA A 28 -8.60 4.58 4.12
CA ALA A 28 -8.22 3.17 4.07
C ALA A 28 -9.39 2.21 4.36
N LYS A 29 -10.28 2.55 5.30
CA LYS A 29 -11.46 1.73 5.65
C LYS A 29 -12.47 1.62 4.50
N GLU A 30 -12.51 2.59 3.59
CA GLU A 30 -13.42 2.60 2.46
C GLU A 30 -12.86 1.84 1.23
N ILE A 31 -11.57 1.47 1.23
CA ILE A 31 -10.97 0.72 0.13
C ILE A 31 -11.42 -0.74 0.17
N ALA A 32 -12.25 -1.14 -0.79
CA ALA A 32 -12.73 -2.51 -0.88
C ALA A 32 -11.59 -3.46 -1.29
N GLY A 33 -11.46 -4.59 -0.58
CA GLY A 33 -10.39 -5.57 -0.82
C GLY A 33 -9.04 -5.22 -0.19
N LEU A 34 -9.00 -4.23 0.71
CA LEU A 34 -7.81 -3.92 1.50
C LEU A 34 -7.67 -4.85 2.71
N ASP A 35 -6.57 -5.59 2.75
CA ASP A 35 -6.18 -6.38 3.93
C ASP A 35 -5.24 -5.58 4.84
N MET A 36 -5.72 -5.26 6.05
CA MET A 36 -4.93 -4.54 7.05
C MET A 36 -4.21 -5.51 8.01
N PHE A 37 -2.94 -5.21 8.28
CA PHE A 37 -2.08 -5.92 9.22
C PHE A 37 -1.40 -4.93 10.19
N GLY A 38 -0.99 -5.43 11.35
CA GLY A 38 -0.26 -4.65 12.36
C GLY A 38 -1.13 -4.22 13.53
N ALA A 39 -0.67 -3.24 14.30
CA ALA A 39 -1.28 -2.87 15.59
C ALA A 39 -2.67 -2.22 15.43
N CYS A 40 -2.97 -1.65 14.27
CA CYS A 40 -4.29 -1.07 13.97
C CYS A 40 -5.28 -2.06 13.37
N SER A 41 -4.99 -3.36 13.47
CA SER A 41 -5.82 -4.43 12.94
C SER A 41 -5.87 -5.61 13.91
N GLY A 42 -6.89 -6.46 13.77
CA GLY A 42 -6.91 -7.77 14.44
C GLY A 42 -5.89 -8.77 13.87
N ARG A 43 -5.27 -8.46 12.72
CA ARG A 43 -4.36 -9.35 12.00
C ARG A 43 -2.91 -8.97 12.26
N LYS A 44 -2.24 -9.71 13.13
CA LYS A 44 -0.84 -9.43 13.53
C LYS A 44 0.16 -9.47 12.35
N GLY A 45 -0.13 -10.19 11.26
CA GLY A 45 0.78 -10.35 10.14
C GLY A 45 2.17 -10.80 10.61
N CYS A 46 3.21 -10.04 10.26
CA CYS A 46 4.60 -10.33 10.64
C CYS A 46 5.03 -9.79 12.02
N SER A 47 4.15 -9.12 12.77
CA SER A 47 4.51 -8.48 14.05
C SER A 47 4.99 -9.48 15.12
N TYR A 48 4.53 -10.74 15.07
CA TYR A 48 5.03 -11.79 15.97
C TYR A 48 6.52 -12.12 15.71
N VAL A 49 6.95 -12.07 14.45
CA VAL A 49 8.33 -12.36 14.06
C VAL A 49 9.25 -11.19 14.45
N GLN A 50 8.76 -9.96 14.31
CA GLN A 50 9.47 -8.75 14.72
C GLN A 50 9.82 -8.76 16.21
N LYS A 51 8.88 -9.17 17.08
CA LYS A 51 9.09 -9.28 18.53
C LYS A 51 10.21 -10.25 18.93
N LYS A 52 10.48 -11.26 18.09
CA LYS A 52 11.55 -12.24 18.32
C LYS A 52 12.94 -11.76 17.88
N LYS A 53 13.07 -10.50 17.40
CA LYS A 53 14.32 -9.90 16.90
C LYS A 53 15.02 -10.75 15.83
N LYS A 54 14.25 -11.37 14.92
CA LYS A 54 14.76 -12.20 13.81
C LYS A 54 14.57 -11.47 12.48
N PRO A 55 15.52 -10.60 12.06
CA PRO A 55 15.34 -9.70 10.92
C PRO A 55 15.09 -10.45 9.61
N GLU A 56 15.82 -11.53 9.35
CA GLU A 56 15.67 -12.34 8.14
C GLU A 56 14.28 -12.99 8.04
N LYS A 57 13.80 -13.55 9.15
CA LYS A 57 12.46 -14.16 9.21
C LYS A 57 11.37 -13.11 9.05
N TYR A 58 11.57 -11.91 9.59
CA TYR A 58 10.63 -10.82 9.41
C TYR A 58 10.58 -10.38 7.94
N ALA A 59 11.75 -10.22 7.30
CA ALA A 59 11.84 -9.89 5.89
C ALA A 59 11.18 -10.96 5.01
N GLN A 60 11.38 -12.24 5.31
CA GLN A 60 10.74 -13.34 4.60
C GLN A 60 9.22 -13.31 4.75
N CYS A 61 8.71 -13.19 5.97
CA CYS A 61 7.26 -13.07 6.21
C CYS A 61 6.65 -11.90 5.41
N MET A 62 7.32 -10.74 5.39
CA MET A 62 6.85 -9.58 4.63
C MET A 62 6.84 -9.86 3.12
N ARG A 63 7.82 -10.60 2.59
CA ARG A 63 7.84 -11.04 1.18
C ARG A 63 6.70 -12.03 0.88
N ASP A 64 6.47 -13.00 1.75
CA ASP A 64 5.44 -14.04 1.55
C ASP A 64 4.03 -13.45 1.55
N ILE A 65 3.78 -12.46 2.41
CA ILE A 65 2.52 -11.71 2.38
C ILE A 65 2.45 -10.87 1.11
N ALA A 66 3.47 -10.06 0.84
CA ALA A 66 3.53 -9.17 -0.31
C ALA A 66 3.27 -9.89 -1.64
N ALA A 67 3.82 -11.10 -1.82
CA ALA A 67 3.71 -11.91 -3.03
C ALA A 67 2.27 -12.30 -3.41
N LYS A 68 1.29 -12.11 -2.52
CA LYS A 68 -0.12 -12.43 -2.78
C LYS A 68 -0.93 -11.25 -3.31
N TYR A 69 -0.45 -10.03 -3.12
CA TYR A 69 -1.18 -8.80 -3.43
C TYR A 69 -0.57 -8.06 -4.61
N ARG A 70 -1.37 -7.33 -5.37
CA ARG A 70 -0.85 -6.41 -6.38
C ARG A 70 -0.41 -5.09 -5.77
N PHE A 71 -1.22 -4.53 -4.88
CA PHE A 71 -1.05 -3.19 -4.36
C PHE A 71 -0.58 -3.18 -2.90
N TYR A 72 0.17 -2.15 -2.54
CA TYR A 72 0.48 -1.82 -1.15
C TYR A 72 -0.01 -0.42 -0.83
N LEU A 73 -0.67 -0.26 0.31
CA LEU A 73 -1.14 1.05 0.74
C LEU A 73 0.02 1.84 1.37
N SER A 74 0.54 2.80 0.61
CA SER A 74 1.68 3.66 0.95
C SER A 74 1.23 4.99 1.53
N PHE A 75 0.31 4.95 2.49
CA PHE A 75 -0.24 6.16 3.11
C PHE A 75 0.72 6.70 4.17
N GLU A 76 1.07 7.97 4.06
CA GLU A 76 1.84 8.69 5.06
C GLU A 76 0.97 9.12 6.25
N ASN A 77 1.61 9.45 7.37
CA ASN A 77 0.89 9.82 8.59
C ASN A 77 0.23 11.20 8.51
N SER A 78 0.65 12.05 7.56
CA SER A 78 0.15 13.41 7.39
C SER A 78 0.21 13.78 5.91
N ARG A 79 -0.58 14.78 5.50
CA ARG A 79 -0.39 15.43 4.20
C ARG A 79 0.58 16.61 4.33
N CYS A 80 1.70 16.59 3.62
CA CYS A 80 2.74 17.62 3.71
C CYS A 80 3.61 17.64 2.44
N ASP A 81 4.17 18.82 2.13
CA ASP A 81 4.98 19.05 0.94
C ASP A 81 6.16 18.08 0.89
N LYS A 82 6.24 17.31 -0.19
CA LYS A 82 7.33 16.36 -0.46
C LYS A 82 7.56 15.33 0.64
N TYR A 83 6.58 15.11 1.52
CA TYR A 83 6.66 14.14 2.60
C TYR A 83 6.42 12.72 2.06
N ILE A 84 7.49 12.10 1.56
CA ILE A 84 7.46 10.76 0.99
C ILE A 84 8.54 9.90 1.65
N THR A 85 8.14 8.81 2.30
CA THR A 85 9.03 8.02 3.18
C THR A 85 9.26 6.60 2.67
N GLU A 86 9.80 5.73 3.53
CA GLU A 86 10.00 4.31 3.24
C GLU A 86 8.72 3.58 2.82
N LYS A 87 7.54 4.12 3.14
CA LYS A 87 6.24 3.55 2.76
C LYS A 87 6.06 3.50 1.26
N PHE A 88 6.63 4.44 0.52
CA PHE A 88 6.63 4.44 -0.95
C PHE A 88 7.63 3.43 -1.51
N TRP A 89 8.87 3.42 -0.99
CA TRP A 89 9.98 2.65 -1.57
C TRP A 89 9.93 1.15 -1.25
N ARG A 90 9.62 0.77 -0.01
CA ARG A 90 9.62 -0.61 0.46
C ARG A 90 8.74 -1.59 -0.35
N PRO A 91 7.53 -1.23 -0.82
CA PRO A 91 6.72 -2.13 -1.65
C PRO A 91 7.30 -2.37 -3.05
N LEU A 92 8.00 -1.40 -3.64
CA LEU A 92 8.61 -1.54 -4.97
C LEU A 92 9.62 -2.69 -4.99
N TRP A 93 10.46 -2.82 -3.96
CA TRP A 93 11.40 -3.94 -3.79
C TRP A 93 10.73 -5.33 -3.66
N LYS A 94 9.41 -5.36 -3.43
CA LYS A 94 8.61 -6.60 -3.33
C LYS A 94 7.72 -6.81 -4.55
N GLY A 95 7.84 -5.95 -5.57
CA GLY A 95 7.03 -6.01 -6.78
C GLY A 95 5.57 -5.65 -6.56
N ASN A 96 5.26 -4.80 -5.58
CA ASN A 96 3.93 -4.23 -5.38
C ASN A 96 3.87 -2.80 -5.94
N VAL A 97 2.72 -2.42 -6.51
CA VAL A 97 2.46 -1.04 -6.90
C VAL A 97 1.99 -0.23 -5.68
N PRO A 98 2.62 0.92 -5.36
CA PRO A 98 2.19 1.82 -4.29
C PRO A 98 0.86 2.50 -4.61
N VAL A 99 -0.09 2.46 -3.67
CA VAL A 99 -1.26 3.35 -3.63
C VAL A 99 -0.98 4.43 -2.61
N VAL A 100 -0.82 5.67 -3.07
CA VAL A 100 -0.14 6.74 -2.31
C VAL A 100 -1.09 7.83 -1.83
N LEU A 101 -0.77 8.36 -0.64
CA LEU A 101 -1.43 9.48 0.01
C LEU A 101 -0.41 10.09 0.98
N GLY A 102 -0.09 11.38 0.88
CA GLY A 102 0.91 11.99 1.76
C GLY A 102 1.52 13.29 1.25
N GLY A 103 2.07 13.31 0.05
CA GLY A 103 2.48 14.57 -0.60
C GLY A 103 1.34 15.60 -0.62
N LEU A 104 1.64 16.87 -0.91
CA LEU A 104 0.59 17.88 -1.12
C LEU A 104 -0.27 17.55 -2.34
N GLY A 105 0.31 16.85 -3.31
CA GLY A 105 -0.41 16.28 -4.42
C GLY A 105 0.44 15.30 -5.23
N ARG A 106 -0.12 14.92 -6.37
CA ARG A 106 0.51 13.98 -7.31
C ARG A 106 1.90 14.42 -7.77
N ALA A 107 2.10 15.71 -7.97
CA ALA A 107 3.36 16.29 -8.45
C ALA A 107 4.57 15.90 -7.58
N ASP A 108 4.40 15.84 -6.25
CA ASP A 108 5.46 15.44 -5.32
C ASP A 108 5.99 14.02 -5.62
N TYR A 109 5.11 13.12 -6.07
CA TYR A 109 5.48 11.76 -6.43
C TYR A 109 6.07 11.69 -7.85
N GLU A 110 5.58 12.52 -8.78
CA GLU A 110 6.09 12.59 -10.16
C GLU A 110 7.52 13.17 -10.25
N GLU A 111 7.92 13.99 -9.29
CA GLU A 111 9.31 14.47 -9.17
C GLU A 111 10.32 13.33 -8.90
N ILE A 112 9.87 12.22 -8.29
CA ILE A 112 10.75 11.18 -7.76
C ILE A 112 10.48 9.79 -8.34
N ALA A 113 9.41 9.62 -9.11
CA ALA A 113 8.98 8.33 -9.61
C ALA A 113 8.45 8.43 -11.06
N PRO A 114 8.74 7.43 -11.92
CA PRO A 114 8.23 7.42 -13.29
C PRO A 114 6.70 7.47 -13.35
N PRO A 115 6.11 8.10 -14.39
CA PRO A 115 4.68 8.01 -14.65
C PRO A 115 4.21 6.56 -14.73
N GLY A 116 3.04 6.28 -14.15
CA GLY A 116 2.45 4.94 -14.12
C GLY A 116 3.08 3.96 -13.09
N SER A 117 4.08 4.38 -12.31
CA SER A 117 4.69 3.51 -11.29
C SER A 117 3.97 3.53 -9.93
N PHE A 118 2.92 4.33 -9.79
CA PHE A 118 2.11 4.46 -8.57
C PHE A 118 0.68 4.90 -8.91
N ILE A 119 -0.24 4.73 -7.95
CA ILE A 119 -1.64 5.16 -8.03
C ILE A 119 -1.87 6.20 -6.94
N HIS A 120 -2.24 7.43 -7.31
CA HIS A 120 -2.50 8.49 -6.34
C HIS A 120 -3.98 8.48 -5.95
N VAL A 121 -4.29 8.60 -4.65
CA VAL A 121 -5.69 8.59 -4.18
C VAL A 121 -6.50 9.74 -4.81
N ASP A 122 -5.89 10.91 -4.98
CA ASP A 122 -6.56 12.10 -5.53
C ASP A 122 -6.78 12.04 -7.06
N ASP A 123 -6.35 10.96 -7.74
CA ASP A 123 -6.72 10.74 -9.15
C ASP A 123 -8.21 10.33 -9.29
N PHE A 124 -8.88 10.01 -8.18
CA PHE A 124 -10.26 9.51 -8.14
C PHE A 124 -11.16 10.47 -7.37
N ARG A 125 -12.42 10.60 -7.80
CA ARG A 125 -13.38 11.49 -7.14
C ARG A 125 -13.87 10.91 -5.82
N THR A 126 -13.85 9.58 -5.69
CA THR A 126 -14.30 8.86 -4.49
C THR A 126 -13.43 7.64 -4.21
N THR A 127 -13.37 7.20 -2.95
CA THR A 127 -12.68 5.96 -2.57
C THR A 127 -13.28 4.72 -3.23
N LYS A 128 -14.57 4.79 -3.61
CA LYS A 128 -15.25 3.72 -4.36
C LYS A 128 -14.71 3.60 -5.79
N GLU A 129 -14.44 4.72 -6.46
CA GLU A 129 -13.79 4.72 -7.78
C GLU A 129 -12.37 4.16 -7.71
N LEU A 130 -11.58 4.58 -6.71
CA LEU A 130 -10.26 4.00 -6.44
C LEU A 130 -10.37 2.47 -6.27
N SER A 131 -11.30 2.02 -5.43
CA SER A 131 -11.50 0.59 -5.17
C SER A 131 -11.85 -0.19 -6.44
N ALA A 132 -12.76 0.34 -7.26
CA ALA A 132 -13.14 -0.27 -8.53
C ALA A 132 -11.95 -0.35 -9.49
N TYR A 133 -11.12 0.70 -9.54
CA TYR A 133 -9.91 0.72 -10.36
C TYR A 133 -8.88 -0.32 -9.91
N LEU A 134 -8.63 -0.44 -8.59
CA LEU A 134 -7.72 -1.46 -8.06
C LEU A 134 -8.23 -2.87 -8.38
N GLN A 135 -9.54 -3.11 -8.26
CA GLN A 135 -10.14 -4.41 -8.63
C GLN A 135 -10.02 -4.70 -10.12
N TYR A 136 -10.24 -3.71 -10.98
CA TYR A 136 -10.05 -3.83 -12.43
C TYR A 136 -8.61 -4.24 -12.77
N LEU A 137 -7.61 -3.56 -12.21
CA LEU A 137 -6.20 -3.92 -12.43
C LEU A 137 -5.85 -5.29 -11.82
N THR A 138 -6.55 -5.72 -10.77
CA THR A 138 -6.40 -7.07 -10.21
C THR A 138 -7.00 -8.16 -11.11
N SER A 139 -8.01 -7.86 -11.94
CA SER A 139 -8.60 -8.82 -12.86
C SER A 139 -8.08 -8.72 -14.29
N ASN A 140 -7.29 -7.69 -14.61
CA ASN A 140 -6.80 -7.41 -15.96
C ASN A 140 -5.28 -7.22 -16.01
N ASP A 141 -4.54 -8.28 -16.38
CA ASP A 141 -3.07 -8.25 -16.49
C ASP A 141 -2.53 -7.49 -17.72
N THR A 142 -3.38 -7.09 -18.66
CA THR A 142 -2.97 -6.35 -19.87
C THR A 142 -3.20 -4.85 -19.77
N ALA A 143 -3.83 -4.39 -18.68
CA ALA A 143 -4.05 -2.97 -18.38
C ALA A 143 -2.78 -2.24 -17.94
#